data_AF-A0A955REJ7-F1
#
_entry.id   AF-A0A955REJ7-F1
#
_cell.length_a   1.000
_cell.length_b   1.000
_cell.length_c   1.000
_cell.angle_alpha   90.00
_cell.angle_beta   90.00
_cell.angle_gamma   90.00
#
_symmetry.space_group_name_H-M   'P 1'
#
loop_
_entity.id
_entity.type
_entity.pdbx_description
1 polymer ?
#
loop_
_entity_poly.entity_id
_entity_poly.type
_entity_poly.pdbx_seq_one_letter_code
_entity_poly.pdbx_strand_id
1 'polypeptide(L)'
;MTVASTLPAEARAGPPGVAASLGGAWDLLRTDPVGLLLPTGGLLLVDVVGAMVLREAVLRGPTILALVVCGGWLSRTVLGAPLRSRMLAVAARARGVRAPRWGRPLAVLGAELVVGPASLGVGGVIGGIGLAASALVLSEGWVATASVVLAFGTVLAVTVALAVRACFATAALEAAVAGASGLGSLRAAILAGPRTIASSFALLVVGGLLTGVGALACGALLLPGYPIADLAIAERWLAERRSG
;
A
#
# COMPACT_ATOMS: atom_id res chain seq x y z
N MET A 1 4.14 -43.13 -33.36
CA MET A 1 5.20 -42.90 -32.36
C MET A 1 5.05 -41.50 -31.82
N THR A 2 4.41 -41.40 -30.67
CA THR A 2 4.07 -40.19 -29.93
C THR A 2 5.24 -39.86 -29.00
N VAL A 3 5.99 -38.80 -29.30
CA VAL A 3 6.96 -38.22 -28.35
C VAL A 3 6.17 -37.29 -27.44
N ALA A 4 5.75 -37.84 -26.30
CA ALA A 4 5.20 -37.07 -25.20
C ALA A 4 6.34 -36.52 -24.32
N SER A 5 6.21 -35.22 -24.03
CA SER A 5 6.57 -34.54 -22.77
C SER A 5 7.99 -34.71 -22.20
N THR A 6 8.80 -33.65 -22.33
CA THR A 6 9.68 -33.18 -21.25
C THR A 6 9.66 -31.65 -21.21
N LEU A 7 8.47 -31.08 -20.91
CA LEU A 7 8.45 -29.76 -20.28
C LEU A 7 8.66 -29.98 -18.77
N PRO A 8 9.62 -29.32 -18.13
CA PRO A 8 9.85 -29.45 -16.70
C PRO A 8 8.58 -29.05 -15.93
N ALA A 9 8.37 -29.74 -14.81
CA ALA A 9 7.23 -29.62 -13.92
C ALA A 9 7.13 -28.27 -13.16
N GLU A 10 7.51 -27.16 -13.80
CA GLU A 10 7.31 -25.79 -13.28
C GLU A 10 5.92 -25.24 -13.64
N ALA A 11 5.16 -25.93 -14.51
CA ALA A 11 3.89 -25.47 -15.05
C ALA A 11 2.65 -25.78 -14.18
N ARG A 12 2.77 -25.75 -12.84
CA ARG A 12 1.62 -25.69 -11.91
C ARG A 12 1.92 -24.86 -10.64
N ALA A 13 2.80 -23.87 -10.72
CA ALA A 13 2.92 -22.93 -9.63
C ALA A 13 1.69 -22.02 -9.63
N GLY A 14 0.82 -22.17 -8.62
CA GLY A 14 -0.16 -21.15 -8.29
C GLY A 14 0.50 -19.79 -8.04
N PRO A 15 -0.29 -18.71 -7.87
CA PRO A 15 0.27 -17.38 -7.63
C PRO A 15 1.28 -17.42 -6.48
N PRO A 16 2.43 -16.72 -6.59
CA PRO A 16 3.48 -16.78 -5.60
C PRO A 16 2.95 -16.37 -4.23
N GLY A 17 3.25 -17.18 -3.21
CA GLY A 17 2.89 -16.89 -1.82
C GLY A 17 3.56 -15.62 -1.30
N VAL A 18 3.12 -15.14 -0.14
CA VAL A 18 3.63 -13.92 0.51
C VAL A 18 5.15 -13.94 0.68
N ALA A 19 5.71 -15.05 1.17
CA ALA A 19 7.15 -15.20 1.36
C ALA A 19 7.95 -15.15 0.05
N ALA A 20 7.45 -15.79 -1.01
CA ALA A 20 8.08 -15.75 -2.33
C ALA A 20 8.04 -14.35 -2.95
N SER A 21 6.92 -13.63 -2.77
CA SER A 21 6.76 -12.26 -3.26
C SER A 21 7.68 -11.28 -2.53
N LEU A 22 7.87 -11.45 -1.21
CA LEU A 22 8.83 -10.67 -0.42
C LEU A 22 10.29 -10.99 -0.77
N GLY A 23 10.61 -12.27 -0.98
CA GLY A 23 11.93 -12.68 -1.49
C GLY A 23 12.24 -12.08 -2.86
N GLY A 24 11.27 -12.10 -3.77
CA GLY A 24 11.40 -11.46 -5.09
C GLY A 24 11.60 -9.94 -5.00
N ALA A 25 10.88 -9.26 -4.10
CA ALA A 25 11.07 -7.83 -3.85
C ALA A 25 12.47 -7.52 -3.30
N TRP A 26 13.02 -8.40 -2.46
CA TRP A 26 14.38 -8.29 -1.94
C TRP A 26 15.44 -8.47 -3.04
N ASP A 27 15.23 -9.42 -3.94
CA ASP A 27 16.12 -9.62 -5.09
C ASP A 27 16.06 -8.45 -6.09
N LEU A 28 14.90 -7.82 -6.26
CA LEU A 28 14.77 -6.56 -7.01
C LEU A 28 15.61 -5.44 -6.40
N LEU A 29 15.53 -5.26 -5.08
CA LEU A 29 16.33 -4.28 -4.35
C LEU A 29 17.85 -4.51 -4.52
N ARG A 30 18.28 -5.77 -4.57
CA ARG A 30 19.69 -6.13 -4.83
C ARG A 30 20.14 -5.84 -6.26
N THR A 31 19.24 -5.99 -7.24
CA THR A 31 19.58 -5.86 -8.67
C THR A 31 19.58 -4.42 -9.17
N ASP A 32 18.67 -3.56 -8.67
CA ASP A 32 18.67 -2.12 -8.97
C ASP A 32 18.47 -1.28 -7.70
N PRO A 33 19.51 -1.16 -6.85
CA PRO A 33 19.39 -0.47 -5.58
C PRO A 33 19.17 1.03 -5.78
N VAL A 34 19.81 1.66 -6.78
CA VAL A 34 19.71 3.11 -6.98
C VAL A 34 18.33 3.50 -7.52
N GLY A 35 17.80 2.74 -8.48
CA GLY A 35 16.48 2.98 -9.08
C GLY A 35 15.32 2.80 -8.09
N LEU A 36 15.52 2.02 -7.02
CA LEU A 36 14.51 1.72 -6.01
C LEU A 36 14.70 2.48 -4.69
N LEU A 37 15.93 2.63 -4.19
CA LEU A 37 16.21 3.28 -2.90
C LEU A 37 16.04 4.79 -2.95
N LEU A 38 16.40 5.47 -4.04
CA LEU A 38 16.20 6.91 -4.18
C LEU A 38 14.72 7.33 -4.07
N PRO A 39 13.79 6.74 -4.86
CA PRO A 39 12.38 7.09 -4.72
C PRO A 39 11.80 6.62 -3.39
N THR A 40 12.27 5.50 -2.86
CA THR A 40 11.87 5.03 -1.53
C THR A 40 12.28 6.02 -0.44
N GLY A 41 13.53 6.49 -0.43
CA GLY A 41 14.04 7.48 0.51
C GLY A 41 13.29 8.82 0.42
N GLY A 42 12.93 9.26 -0.78
CA GLY A 42 12.09 10.44 -0.98
C GLY A 42 10.70 10.29 -0.35
N LEU A 43 10.06 9.14 -0.50
CA LEU A 43 8.78 8.84 0.16
C LEU A 43 8.92 8.83 1.69
N LEU A 44 9.98 8.21 2.22
CA LEU A 44 10.25 8.20 3.66
C LEU A 44 10.42 9.60 4.24
N LEU A 45 11.10 10.51 3.54
CA LEU A 45 11.26 11.90 3.99
C LEU A 45 9.92 12.64 4.09
N VAL A 46 9.04 12.49 3.10
CA VAL A 46 7.69 13.07 3.14
C VAL A 46 6.92 12.58 4.37
N ASP A 47 7.11 11.31 4.73
CA ASP A 47 6.40 10.69 5.84
C ASP A 47 6.96 11.06 7.22
N VAL A 48 8.28 11.24 7.34
CA VAL A 48 8.91 11.80 8.55
C VAL A 48 8.45 13.23 8.80
N VAL A 49 8.39 14.07 7.76
CA VAL A 49 7.87 15.43 7.88
C VAL A 49 6.40 15.43 8.26
N GLY A 50 5.59 14.59 7.60
CA GLY A 50 4.17 14.43 7.92
C GLY A 50 3.93 14.01 9.38
N ALA A 51 4.75 13.10 9.91
CA ALA A 51 4.70 12.67 11.29
C ALA A 51 4.96 13.79 12.30
N MET A 52 6.00 14.60 12.05
CA MET A 52 6.34 15.74 12.90
C MET A 52 5.19 16.74 12.96
N VAL A 53 4.59 17.06 11.81
CA VAL A 53 3.44 17.97 11.72
C VAL A 53 2.19 17.38 12.37
N LEU A 54 1.96 16.07 12.22
CA LEU A 54 0.81 15.37 12.80
C LEU A 54 0.83 15.41 14.33
N ARG A 55 2.00 15.19 14.95
CA ARG A 55 2.17 15.26 16.40
C ARG A 55 1.74 16.63 16.95
N GLU A 56 2.10 17.69 16.26
CA GLU A 56 1.75 19.05 16.66
C GLU A 56 0.27 19.37 16.40
N ALA A 57 -0.31 18.80 15.34
CA ALA A 57 -1.72 18.95 15.00
C ALA A 57 -2.66 18.32 16.04
N VAL A 58 -2.30 17.16 16.62
CA VAL A 58 -3.08 16.49 17.67
C VAL A 58 -3.31 17.42 18.88
N LEU A 59 -2.31 18.23 19.23
CA LEU A 59 -2.38 19.15 20.37
C LEU A 59 -3.25 20.39 20.10
N ARG A 60 -3.50 20.71 18.83
CA ARG A 60 -4.21 21.94 18.42
C ARG A 60 -5.71 21.72 18.14
N GLY A 61 -6.19 20.47 18.21
CA GLY A 61 -7.62 20.13 18.10
C GLY A 61 -8.02 19.46 16.79
N PRO A 62 -9.27 18.96 16.70
CA PRO A 62 -9.72 18.02 15.67
C PRO A 62 -9.80 18.62 14.27
N THR A 63 -10.12 19.91 14.12
CA THR A 63 -10.15 20.61 12.83
C THR A 63 -8.76 20.75 12.23
N ILE A 64 -7.76 21.14 13.04
CA ILE A 64 -6.37 21.24 12.60
C ILE A 64 -5.81 19.85 12.29
N LEU A 65 -6.14 18.85 13.12
CA LEU A 65 -5.81 17.46 12.85
C LEU A 65 -6.36 16.98 11.50
N ALA A 66 -7.63 17.24 11.21
CA ALA A 66 -8.25 16.88 9.94
C ALA A 66 -7.58 17.58 8.74
N LEU A 67 -7.29 18.88 8.86
CA LEU A 67 -6.57 19.63 7.82
C LEU A 67 -5.16 19.10 7.57
N VAL A 68 -4.42 18.74 8.63
CA VAL A 68 -3.08 18.16 8.52
C VAL A 68 -3.13 16.75 7.95
N VAL A 69 -4.11 15.93 8.31
CA VAL A 69 -4.30 14.59 7.75
C VAL A 69 -4.67 14.67 6.27
N CYS A 70 -5.64 15.50 5.89
CA CYS A 70 -6.05 15.67 4.50
C CYS A 70 -4.95 16.34 3.65
N GLY A 71 -4.34 17.41 4.16
CA GLY A 71 -3.25 18.12 3.49
C GLY A 71 -2.01 17.25 3.34
N GLY A 72 -1.63 16.53 4.40
CA GLY A 72 -0.52 15.58 4.41
C GLY A 72 -0.76 14.40 3.46
N TRP A 73 -1.98 13.86 3.43
CA TRP A 73 -2.35 12.84 2.44
C TRP A 73 -2.25 13.37 1.02
N LEU A 74 -2.77 14.58 0.74
CA LEU A 74 -2.74 15.16 -0.59
C LEU A 74 -1.31 15.46 -1.04
N SER A 75 -0.49 16.09 -0.20
CA SER A 75 0.91 16.37 -0.49
C SER A 75 1.69 15.08 -0.73
N ARG A 76 1.46 14.05 0.09
CA ARG A 76 2.06 12.72 -0.10
C ARG A 76 1.64 12.09 -1.41
N THR A 77 0.37 12.21 -1.78
CA THR A 77 -0.16 11.63 -3.02
C THR A 77 0.44 12.32 -4.24
N VAL A 78 0.51 13.65 -4.23
CA VAL A 78 1.08 14.45 -5.34
C VAL A 78 2.59 14.26 -5.47
N LEU A 79 3.34 14.33 -4.37
CA LEU A 79 4.80 14.19 -4.38
C LEU A 79 5.24 12.72 -4.52
N GLY A 80 4.45 11.78 -4.01
CA GLY A 80 4.76 10.36 -4.00
C GLY A 80 4.36 9.63 -5.28
N ALA A 81 3.34 10.08 -6.01
CA ALA A 81 2.94 9.49 -7.29
C ALA A 81 4.08 9.35 -8.32
N PRO A 82 4.93 10.37 -8.57
CA PRO A 82 6.04 10.23 -9.51
C PRO A 82 7.11 9.24 -9.04
N LEU A 83 7.43 9.25 -7.74
CA LEU A 83 8.40 8.32 -7.15
C LEU A 83 7.91 6.88 -7.23
N ARG A 84 6.64 6.66 -6.88
CA ARG A 84 5.98 5.35 -6.94
C ARG A 84 5.84 4.86 -8.38
N SER A 85 5.42 5.71 -9.31
CA SER A 85 5.35 5.38 -10.74
C SER A 85 6.71 4.92 -11.29
N ARG A 86 7.79 5.63 -10.92
CA ARG A 86 9.14 5.27 -11.32
C ARG A 86 9.58 3.94 -10.72
N MET A 87 9.36 3.74 -9.42
CA MET A 87 9.69 2.50 -8.71
C MET A 87 9.00 1.28 -9.35
N LEU A 88 7.70 1.36 -9.61
CA LEU A 88 6.93 0.28 -10.25
C LEU A 88 7.40 0.01 -11.69
N ALA A 89 7.74 1.06 -12.45
CA ALA A 89 8.25 0.90 -13.81
C ALA A 89 9.66 0.29 -13.84
N VAL A 90 10.52 0.62 -12.86
CA VAL A 90 11.84 -0.02 -12.68
C VAL A 90 11.67 -1.50 -12.35
N ALA A 91 10.82 -1.83 -11.37
CA ALA A 91 10.55 -3.21 -10.97
C ALA A 91 10.02 -4.06 -12.15
N ALA A 92 9.08 -3.51 -12.94
CA ALA A 92 8.56 -4.19 -14.12
C ALA A 92 9.65 -4.47 -15.18
N ARG A 93 10.54 -3.51 -15.45
CA ARG A 93 11.65 -3.67 -16.40
C ARG A 93 12.69 -4.67 -15.93
N ALA A 94 13.03 -4.66 -14.64
CA ALA A 94 13.94 -5.65 -14.06
C ALA A 94 13.44 -7.09 -14.26
N ARG A 95 12.13 -7.27 -14.43
CA ARG A 95 11.47 -8.55 -14.75
C ARG A 95 11.13 -8.71 -16.24
N GLY A 96 11.75 -7.94 -17.13
CA GLY A 96 11.62 -8.09 -18.59
C GLY A 96 10.31 -7.58 -19.19
N VAL A 97 9.46 -6.89 -18.42
CA VAL A 97 8.24 -6.27 -18.95
C VAL A 97 8.56 -4.90 -19.56
N ARG A 98 8.03 -4.65 -20.77
CA ARG A 98 8.17 -3.35 -21.42
C ARG A 98 7.36 -2.30 -20.65
N ALA A 99 8.05 -1.39 -19.96
CA ALA A 99 7.44 -0.29 -19.23
C ALA A 99 8.11 1.06 -19.58
N PRO A 100 7.37 2.19 -19.62
CA PRO A 100 7.94 3.52 -19.87
C PRO A 100 9.01 3.88 -18.84
N ARG A 101 10.08 4.59 -19.24
CA ARG A 101 11.23 4.92 -18.36
C ARG A 101 10.83 5.50 -17.00
N TRP A 102 9.83 6.39 -17.02
CA TRP A 102 9.28 7.08 -15.84
C TRP A 102 7.92 6.53 -15.38
N GLY A 103 7.42 5.46 -16.00
CA GLY A 103 6.05 5.02 -15.87
C GLY A 103 5.05 6.08 -16.36
N ARG A 104 3.89 6.15 -15.72
CA ARG A 104 2.84 7.14 -15.99
C ARG A 104 2.37 7.80 -14.69
N PRO A 105 3.08 8.82 -14.21
CA PRO A 105 2.83 9.39 -12.88
C PRO A 105 1.44 10.01 -12.74
N LEU A 106 0.91 10.61 -13.81
CA LEU A 106 -0.44 11.18 -13.83
C LEU A 106 -1.55 10.12 -13.74
N ALA A 107 -1.34 8.94 -14.34
CA ALA A 107 -2.30 7.85 -14.26
C ALA A 107 -2.32 7.25 -12.85
N VAL A 108 -1.14 7.09 -12.24
CA VAL A 108 -1.00 6.65 -10.84
C VAL A 108 -1.64 7.67 -9.90
N LEU A 109 -1.37 8.97 -10.10
CA LEU A 109 -1.98 10.04 -9.33
C LEU A 109 -3.51 10.00 -9.44
N GLY A 110 -4.05 9.84 -10.66
CA GLY A 110 -5.48 9.73 -10.87
C GLY A 110 -6.13 8.55 -10.15
N ALA A 111 -5.46 7.39 -10.09
CA ALA A 111 -5.95 6.25 -9.33
C ALA A 111 -5.89 6.51 -7.81
N GLU A 112 -4.80 7.09 -7.31
CA GLU A 112 -4.63 7.40 -5.88
C GLU A 112 -5.60 8.47 -5.38
N LEU A 113 -5.93 9.46 -6.20
CA LEU A 113 -6.92 10.49 -5.87
C LEU A 113 -8.34 9.92 -5.71
N VAL A 114 -8.62 8.70 -6.19
CA VAL A 114 -9.90 8.02 -5.98
C VAL A 114 -9.83 7.06 -4.80
N VAL A 115 -8.78 6.25 -4.73
CA VAL A 115 -8.61 5.21 -3.69
C VAL A 115 -8.31 5.84 -2.32
N GLY A 116 -7.50 6.89 -2.30
CA GLY A 116 -7.07 7.54 -1.08
C GLY A 116 -8.23 8.13 -0.27
N PRO A 117 -9.10 8.99 -0.84
CA PRO A 117 -10.26 9.52 -0.13
C PRO A 117 -11.25 8.43 0.29
N ALA A 118 -11.43 7.38 -0.51
CA ALA A 118 -12.27 6.25 -0.14
C ALA A 118 -11.71 5.52 1.10
N SER A 119 -10.40 5.25 1.12
CA SER A 119 -9.75 4.59 2.26
C SER A 119 -9.75 5.46 3.53
N LEU A 120 -9.47 6.76 3.40
CA LEU A 120 -9.48 7.71 4.51
C LEU A 120 -10.90 7.98 5.02
N GLY A 121 -11.88 8.08 4.12
CA GLY A 121 -13.27 8.29 4.46
C GLY A 121 -13.82 7.11 5.26
N VAL A 122 -13.66 5.88 4.75
CA VAL A 122 -14.16 4.68 5.45
C VAL A 122 -13.42 4.44 6.76
N GLY A 123 -12.08 4.57 6.77
CA GLY A 123 -11.29 4.46 7.99
C GLY A 123 -11.64 5.54 9.02
N GLY A 124 -11.85 6.79 8.56
CA GLY A 124 -12.24 7.91 9.40
C GLY A 124 -13.64 7.75 10.01
N VAL A 125 -14.62 7.25 9.25
CA VAL A 125 -15.97 6.96 9.77
C VAL A 125 -15.92 5.88 10.84
N ILE A 126 -15.27 4.75 10.58
CA ILE A 126 -15.18 3.63 11.52
C ILE A 126 -14.38 4.04 12.78
N GLY A 127 -13.27 4.73 12.59
CA GLY A 127 -12.46 5.25 13.69
C GLY A 127 -13.23 6.28 14.53
N GLY A 128 -14.01 7.16 13.87
CA GLY A 128 -14.89 8.13 14.53
C GLY A 128 -15.97 7.47 15.38
N ILE A 129 -16.59 6.40 14.89
CA ILE A 129 -17.57 5.59 15.65
C ILE A 129 -16.89 4.97 16.89
N GLY A 130 -15.71 4.38 16.73
CA GLY A 130 -14.95 3.82 17.85
C GLY A 130 -14.57 4.86 18.90
N LEU A 131 -14.20 6.06 18.46
CA LEU A 131 -13.85 7.17 19.33
C LEU A 131 -15.07 7.73 20.08
N ALA A 132 -16.21 7.87 19.39
CA ALA A 132 -17.47 8.29 20.01
C ALA A 132 -17.97 7.26 21.03
N ALA A 133 -17.93 5.96 20.70
CA ALA A 133 -18.31 4.88 21.61
C ALA A 133 -17.38 4.83 22.84
N SER A 134 -16.07 5.00 22.64
CA SER A 134 -15.10 5.07 23.74
C SER A 134 -15.38 6.26 24.68
N ALA A 135 -15.68 7.44 24.13
CA ALA A 135 -15.99 8.62 24.92
C ALA A 135 -17.26 8.44 25.78
N LEU A 136 -18.29 7.76 25.24
CA LEU A 136 -19.51 7.43 26.00
C LEU A 136 -19.19 6.50 27.17
N VAL A 137 -18.45 5.42 26.95
CA VAL A 137 -18.06 4.48 28.01
C VAL A 137 -17.16 5.14 29.06
N LEU A 138 -16.29 6.06 28.63
CA LEU A 138 -15.43 6.82 29.53
C LEU A 138 -16.23 7.77 30.43
N SER A 139 -17.33 8.35 29.93
CA SER A 139 -18.21 9.23 30.69
C SER A 139 -18.89 8.54 31.88
N GLU A 140 -19.02 7.22 31.81
CA GLU A 140 -19.55 6.37 32.89
C GLU A 140 -18.46 5.90 33.88
N GLY A 141 -17.20 6.33 33.71
CA GLY A 141 -16.07 6.01 34.60
C GLY A 141 -15.33 4.70 34.27
N TRP A 142 -15.71 4.00 33.21
CA TRP A 142 -15.14 2.69 32.83
C TRP A 142 -13.89 2.84 31.95
N VAL A 143 -12.78 3.27 32.54
CA VAL A 143 -11.54 3.58 31.80
C VAL A 143 -10.97 2.37 31.04
N ALA A 144 -10.99 1.18 31.64
CA ALA A 144 -10.50 -0.03 30.99
C ALA A 144 -11.36 -0.40 29.77
N THR A 145 -12.68 -0.37 29.92
CA THR A 145 -13.63 -0.68 28.84
C THR A 145 -13.55 0.34 27.71
N ALA A 146 -13.45 1.64 28.04
CA ALA A 146 -13.29 2.71 27.05
C ALA A 146 -12.01 2.52 26.22
N SER A 147 -10.91 2.11 26.85
CA SER A 147 -9.64 1.84 26.18
C SER A 147 -9.73 0.64 25.23
N VAL A 148 -10.43 -0.42 25.65
CA VAL A 148 -10.67 -1.62 24.81
C VAL A 148 -11.54 -1.27 23.60
N VAL A 149 -12.61 -0.51 23.78
CA VAL A 149 -13.50 -0.06 22.69
C VAL A 149 -12.73 0.80 21.69
N LEU A 150 -11.88 1.71 22.17
CA LEU A 150 -11.03 2.52 21.29
C LEU A 150 -10.03 1.66 20.52
N ALA A 151 -9.39 0.69 21.19
CA ALA A 151 -8.45 -0.23 20.54
C ALA A 151 -9.14 -1.04 19.43
N PHE A 152 -10.31 -1.63 19.69
CA PHE A 152 -11.07 -2.35 18.66
C PHE A 152 -11.52 -1.43 17.52
N GLY A 153 -11.99 -0.22 17.81
CA GLY A 153 -12.39 0.75 16.80
C GLY A 153 -11.25 1.15 15.88
N THR A 154 -10.06 1.39 16.44
CA THR A 154 -8.85 1.71 15.66
C THR A 154 -8.37 0.53 14.82
N VAL A 155 -8.32 -0.69 15.38
CA VAL A 155 -7.96 -1.90 14.63
C VAL A 155 -8.93 -2.14 13.48
N LEU A 156 -10.23 -2.00 13.71
CA LEU A 156 -11.25 -2.18 12.67
C LEU A 156 -11.12 -1.11 11.58
N ALA A 157 -10.93 0.16 11.96
CA ALA A 157 -10.72 1.26 11.02
C ALA A 157 -9.52 1.01 10.10
N VAL A 158 -8.39 0.59 10.67
CA VAL A 158 -7.18 0.25 9.93
C VAL A 158 -7.42 -0.96 9.02
N THR A 159 -8.06 -2.01 9.53
CA THR A 159 -8.36 -3.24 8.77
C THR A 159 -9.21 -2.92 7.55
N VAL A 160 -10.28 -2.14 7.71
CA VAL A 160 -11.16 -1.79 6.58
C VAL A 160 -10.47 -0.84 5.60
N ALA A 161 -9.68 0.13 6.08
CA ALA A 161 -8.90 0.98 5.20
C ALA A 161 -7.88 0.17 4.36
N LEU A 162 -7.24 -0.83 4.97
CA LEU A 162 -6.35 -1.77 4.28
C LEU A 162 -7.11 -2.67 3.30
N ALA A 163 -8.32 -3.10 3.62
CA ALA A 163 -9.16 -3.89 2.72
C ALA A 163 -9.53 -3.08 1.45
N VAL A 164 -9.92 -1.81 1.61
CA VAL A 164 -10.14 -0.90 0.48
C VAL A 164 -8.88 -0.79 -0.38
N ARG A 165 -7.71 -0.58 0.23
CA ARG A 165 -6.44 -0.49 -0.49
C ARG A 165 -6.05 -1.81 -1.16
N ALA A 166 -6.38 -2.96 -0.56
CA ALA A 166 -6.13 -4.27 -1.13
C ALA A 166 -6.96 -4.51 -2.40
N CYS A 167 -8.22 -4.05 -2.45
CA CYS A 167 -9.07 -4.12 -3.63
C CYS A 167 -8.50 -3.35 -4.83
N PHE A 168 -7.73 -2.29 -4.57
CA PHE A 168 -7.13 -1.45 -5.61
C PHE A 168 -5.61 -1.58 -5.68
N ALA A 169 -5.03 -2.61 -5.05
CA ALA A 169 -3.58 -2.79 -4.92
C ALA A 169 -2.86 -2.85 -6.29
N THR A 170 -3.52 -3.41 -7.30
CA THR A 170 -2.97 -3.53 -8.67
C THR A 170 -3.23 -2.29 -9.53
N ALA A 171 -4.08 -1.34 -9.11
CA ALA A 171 -4.45 -0.19 -9.93
C ALA A 171 -3.24 0.70 -10.25
N ALA A 172 -2.35 0.92 -9.28
CA ALA A 172 -1.12 1.70 -9.51
C ALA A 172 -0.18 1.01 -10.53
N LEU A 173 -0.13 -0.33 -10.53
CA LEU A 173 0.67 -1.12 -11.49
C LEU A 173 0.06 -1.08 -12.90
N GLU A 174 -1.25 -1.27 -13.01
CA GLU A 174 -1.97 -1.15 -14.30
C GLU A 174 -1.84 0.25 -14.90
N ALA A 175 -1.89 1.29 -14.05
CA ALA A 175 -1.68 2.67 -14.46
C ALA A 175 -0.23 2.94 -14.91
N ALA A 176 0.76 2.48 -14.12
CA ALA A 176 2.18 2.77 -14.37
C ALA A 176 2.78 1.96 -15.53
N VAL A 177 2.36 0.71 -15.70
CA VAL A 177 3.01 -0.28 -16.57
C VAL A 177 2.13 -0.66 -17.77
N ALA A 178 0.86 -1.02 -17.56
CA ALA A 178 -0.01 -1.50 -18.63
C ALA A 178 -0.58 -0.39 -19.52
N GLY A 179 -0.39 0.88 -19.14
CA GLY A 179 -0.79 2.02 -19.96
C GLY A 179 -2.29 2.32 -19.92
N ALA A 180 -3.00 1.87 -18.88
CA ALA A 180 -4.39 2.26 -18.64
C ALA A 180 -4.48 3.73 -18.18
N SER A 181 -5.62 4.38 -18.45
CA SER A 181 -5.98 5.63 -17.76
C SER A 181 -6.28 5.37 -16.28
N GLY A 182 -6.22 6.39 -15.42
CA GLY A 182 -6.45 6.20 -13.97
C GLY A 182 -7.79 5.52 -13.62
N LEU A 183 -8.85 5.79 -14.40
CA LEU A 183 -10.14 5.09 -14.26
C LEU A 183 -10.12 3.68 -14.88
N GLY A 184 -9.40 3.50 -16.00
CA GLY A 184 -9.23 2.20 -16.64
C GLY A 184 -8.48 1.20 -15.74
N SER A 185 -7.47 1.66 -15.01
CA SER A 185 -6.71 0.85 -14.05
C SER A 185 -7.53 0.46 -12.83
N LEU A 186 -8.42 1.34 -12.36
CA LEU A 186 -9.36 1.02 -11.27
C LEU A 186 -10.37 -0.05 -11.71
N ARG A 187 -10.91 0.06 -12.92
CA ARG A 187 -11.80 -0.95 -13.49
C ARG A 187 -11.10 -2.30 -13.61
N ALA A 188 -9.86 -2.32 -14.11
CA ALA A 188 -9.07 -3.55 -14.20
C ALA A 188 -8.81 -4.18 -12.82
N ALA A 189 -8.49 -3.36 -11.81
CA ALA A 189 -8.30 -3.82 -10.44
C ALA A 189 -9.59 -4.42 -9.83
N ILE A 190 -10.74 -3.78 -10.03
CA ILE A 190 -12.04 -4.28 -9.56
C ILE A 190 -12.37 -5.63 -10.19
N LEU A 191 -12.14 -5.79 -11.49
CA LEU A 191 -12.42 -7.03 -12.22
C LEU A 191 -11.48 -8.18 -11.78
N ALA A 192 -10.26 -7.87 -11.36
CA ALA A 192 -9.33 -8.83 -10.76
C ALA A 192 -9.63 -9.13 -9.26
N GLY A 193 -10.53 -8.36 -8.66
CA GLY A 193 -10.72 -8.19 -7.21
C GLY A 193 -10.77 -9.46 -6.36
N PRO A 194 -11.79 -10.32 -6.46
CA PRO A 194 -12.03 -11.35 -5.43
C PRO A 194 -10.90 -12.38 -5.31
N ARG A 195 -10.19 -12.67 -6.41
CA ARG A 195 -9.10 -13.65 -6.41
C ARG A 195 -7.79 -13.12 -5.81
N THR A 196 -7.62 -11.80 -5.77
CA THR A 196 -6.34 -11.18 -5.42
C THR A 196 -6.37 -10.47 -4.07
N ILE A 197 -7.56 -10.09 -3.59
CA ILE A 197 -7.75 -9.30 -2.34
C ILE A 197 -7.10 -9.94 -1.13
N ALA A 198 -7.33 -11.22 -0.82
CA ALA A 198 -6.82 -11.83 0.42
C ALA A 198 -5.29 -11.79 0.51
N SER A 199 -4.64 -12.14 -0.60
CA SER A 199 -3.18 -12.10 -0.75
C SER A 199 -2.62 -10.67 -0.80
N SER A 200 -3.28 -9.72 -1.47
CA SER A 200 -2.86 -8.31 -1.46
C SER A 200 -3.02 -7.69 -0.08
N PHE A 201 -4.08 -8.04 0.64
CA PHE A 201 -4.31 -7.66 2.03
C PHE A 201 -3.20 -8.21 2.94
N ALA A 202 -2.88 -9.50 2.82
CA ALA A 202 -1.78 -10.11 3.57
C ALA A 202 -0.43 -9.41 3.30
N LEU A 203 -0.13 -9.08 2.04
CA LEU A 203 1.08 -8.33 1.68
C LEU A 203 1.11 -6.91 2.27
N LEU A 204 -0.02 -6.21 2.27
CA LEU A 204 -0.14 -4.89 2.89
C LEU A 204 0.02 -4.97 4.42
N VAL A 205 -0.56 -5.97 5.07
CA VAL A 205 -0.42 -6.20 6.52
C VAL A 205 1.02 -6.54 6.86
N VAL A 206 1.62 -7.53 6.20
CA VAL A 206 3.01 -7.96 6.48
C VAL A 206 4.00 -6.86 6.16
N GLY A 207 3.84 -6.16 5.02
CA GLY A 207 4.66 -5.00 4.70
C GLY A 207 4.51 -3.88 5.72
N GLY A 208 3.28 -3.62 6.20
CA GLY A 208 3.01 -2.66 7.27
C GLY A 208 3.69 -3.05 8.59
N LEU A 209 3.57 -4.32 8.99
CA LEU A 209 4.17 -4.85 10.23
C LEU A 209 5.70 -4.81 10.20
N LEU A 210 6.32 -5.30 9.12
CA LEU A 210 7.78 -5.27 8.94
C LEU A 210 8.31 -3.85 9.09
N THR A 211 7.55 -2.88 8.60
CA THR A 211 7.99 -1.50 8.58
C THR A 211 7.70 -0.80 9.90
N GLY A 212 6.62 -1.15 10.60
CA GLY A 212 6.39 -0.75 11.99
C GLY A 212 7.47 -1.30 12.92
N VAL A 213 7.87 -2.57 12.75
CA VAL A 213 8.97 -3.18 13.51
C VAL A 213 10.30 -2.52 13.18
N GLY A 214 10.58 -2.25 11.89
CA GLY A 214 11.77 -1.50 11.47
C GLY A 214 11.80 -0.08 12.04
N ALA A 215 10.66 0.60 12.06
CA ALA A 215 10.50 1.93 12.67
C ALA A 215 10.83 1.91 14.18
N LEU A 216 10.31 0.91 14.89
CA LEU A 216 10.59 0.71 16.33
C LEU A 216 12.06 0.36 16.59
N ALA A 217 12.67 -0.51 15.77
CA ALA A 217 14.05 -0.95 15.94
C ALA A 217 15.07 0.15 15.59
N CYS A 218 14.79 0.98 14.59
CA CYS A 218 15.67 2.07 14.16
C CYS A 218 15.40 3.40 14.87
N GLY A 219 14.44 3.45 15.81
CA GLY A 219 14.02 4.69 16.49
C GLY A 219 13.36 5.72 15.56
N ALA A 220 13.15 5.38 14.29
CA ALA A 220 12.50 6.21 13.30
C ALA A 220 11.00 5.93 13.36
N LEU A 221 10.29 6.62 14.24
CA LEU A 221 8.87 6.40 14.59
C LEU A 221 7.88 6.29 13.42
N LEU A 222 8.24 6.64 12.18
CA LEU A 222 7.40 6.46 10.99
C LEU A 222 8.24 6.15 9.75
N LEU A 223 8.76 4.94 9.64
CA LEU A 223 8.99 4.34 8.33
C LEU A 223 7.64 3.77 7.87
N PRO A 224 7.07 4.18 6.72
CA PRO A 224 5.89 3.52 6.15
C PRO A 224 6.24 2.39 5.19
N GLY A 225 5.49 1.29 5.33
CA GLY A 225 5.75 0.00 4.66
C GLY A 225 5.24 -0.15 3.25
N TYR A 226 4.85 0.97 2.66
CA TYR A 226 4.40 1.02 1.28
C TYR A 226 5.41 0.52 0.23
N PRO A 227 6.73 0.79 0.32
CA PRO A 227 7.64 0.39 -0.76
C PRO A 227 7.80 -1.13 -0.85
N ILE A 228 7.85 -1.83 0.29
CA ILE A 228 8.03 -3.31 0.30
C ILE A 228 6.74 -4.00 -0.13
N ALA A 229 5.58 -3.56 0.38
CA ALA A 229 4.30 -4.13 0.00
C ALA A 229 4.02 -3.91 -1.50
N ASP A 230 4.28 -2.71 -2.03
CA ASP A 230 4.09 -2.38 -3.45
C ASP A 230 5.00 -3.22 -4.36
N LEU A 231 6.27 -3.44 -3.97
CA LEU A 231 7.18 -4.30 -4.72
C LEU A 231 6.75 -5.77 -4.69
N ALA A 232 6.27 -6.27 -3.54
CA ALA A 232 5.76 -7.63 -3.44
C ALA A 232 4.46 -7.83 -4.24
N ILE A 233 3.57 -6.82 -4.26
CA ILE A 233 2.38 -6.80 -5.12
C ILE A 233 2.79 -6.77 -6.61
N ALA A 234 3.83 -6.01 -6.95
CA ALA A 234 4.38 -5.96 -8.31
C ALA A 234 4.93 -7.32 -8.75
N GLU A 235 5.73 -7.99 -7.92
CA GLU A 235 6.26 -9.33 -8.19
C GLU A 235 5.15 -10.34 -8.46
N ARG A 236 4.13 -10.34 -7.61
CA ARG A 236 3.00 -11.23 -7.77
C ARG A 236 2.21 -10.93 -9.06
N TRP A 237 1.92 -9.67 -9.34
CA TRP A 237 1.23 -9.26 -10.56
C TRP A 237 2.00 -9.66 -11.83
N LEU A 238 3.34 -9.54 -11.80
CA LEU A 238 4.22 -9.96 -12.89
C LEU A 238 4.21 -11.48 -13.07
N ALA A 239 4.17 -12.25 -11.98
CA ALA A 239 4.07 -13.71 -12.04
C ALA A 239 2.73 -14.16 -12.64
N GLU A 240 1.62 -13.56 -12.21
CA GLU A 240 0.28 -13.87 -12.71
C GLU A 240 0.16 -13.61 -14.23
N ARG A 241 0.79 -12.54 -14.74
CA ARG A 241 0.83 -12.23 -16.18
C ARG A 241 1.72 -13.15 -17.03
N ARG A 242 2.63 -13.91 -16.42
CA ARG A 242 3.45 -14.90 -17.14
C ARG A 242 2.77 -16.26 -17.24
N SER A 243 1.82 -16.54 -16.34
CA SER A 243 1.10 -17.82 -16.28
C SER A 243 -0.18 -17.89 -17.10
N GLY A 244 -0.68 -16.75 -17.59
CA GLY A 244 -1.88 -16.64 -18.43
C GLY A 244 -1.53 -16.26 -19.85
#